data_AF-A0AAU2JE51-F1
#
_entry.id   AF-A0AAU2JE51-F1
#
_cell.length_a   1.000
_cell.length_b   1.000
_cell.length_c   1.000
_cell.angle_alpha   90.00
_cell.angle_beta   90.00
_cell.angle_gamma   90.00
#
_symmetry.space_group_name_H-M   'P 1'
#
loop_
_entity.id
_entity.type
_entity.pdbx_description
1 polymer ?
#
loop_
_entity_poly.entity_id
_entity_poly.type
_entity_poly.pdbx_seq_one_letter_code
_entity_poly.pdbx_strand_id
1 'polypeptide(L)'
;MTSRTVKLFADAATPEDLFHGQRQGPPSKLDAFKPYLDDRWNHGCTNAWTVWEEIVPLGYQGSYQRVRAYFREQRLSLGPVTARPPSPRLVAGWILRRPETLTETEHLRVKAVLVHCPGLDALTGHVRSFGQMLTERQGERLPQWLEAVRRDDLPTFTPRHMSAYSSECSSRYG
;
A
#
# COMPACT_ATOMS: atom_id res chain seq x y z
N MET A 1 4.73 -44.00 -0.02
CA MET A 1 5.17 -43.28 -1.24
C MET A 1 5.53 -44.30 -2.30
N THR A 2 5.13 -44.09 -3.56
CA THR A 2 5.32 -45.09 -4.64
C THR A 2 6.64 -44.88 -5.37
N SER A 3 7.25 -45.96 -5.87
CA SER A 3 8.54 -45.93 -6.61
C SER A 3 8.54 -44.98 -7.81
N ARG A 4 7.37 -44.82 -8.47
CA ARG A 4 7.18 -43.91 -9.61
C ARG A 4 7.37 -42.44 -9.24
N THR A 5 6.93 -42.05 -8.04
CA THR A 5 7.13 -40.69 -7.55
C THR A 5 8.61 -40.43 -7.29
N VAL A 6 9.33 -41.36 -6.64
CA VAL A 6 10.77 -41.24 -6.36
C VAL A 6 11.57 -41.07 -7.65
N LYS A 7 11.26 -41.85 -8.70
CA LYS A 7 11.94 -41.75 -9.99
C LYS A 7 11.69 -40.40 -10.69
N LEU A 8 10.45 -39.89 -10.62
CA LEU A 8 10.09 -38.57 -11.15
C LEU A 8 10.92 -37.44 -10.52
N PHE A 9 11.14 -37.50 -9.20
CA PHE A 9 11.98 -36.52 -8.49
C PHE A 9 13.47 -36.67 -8.81
N ALA A 10 13.96 -37.88 -9.04
CA ALA A 10 15.36 -38.14 -9.38
C ALA A 10 15.72 -37.72 -10.82
N ASP A 11 14.77 -37.82 -11.75
CA ASP A 11 14.97 -37.50 -13.17
C ASP A 11 14.80 -35.99 -13.49
N ALA A 12 14.28 -35.19 -12.55
CA ALA A 12 14.09 -33.74 -12.73
C ALA A 12 15.41 -32.97 -12.50
N ALA A 13 15.91 -32.32 -13.55
CA ALA A 13 17.14 -31.52 -13.48
C ALA A 13 16.90 -30.12 -12.88
N THR A 14 15.68 -29.61 -13.01
CA THR A 14 15.26 -28.33 -12.43
C THR A 14 13.90 -28.47 -11.73
N PRO A 15 13.58 -27.63 -10.72
CA PRO A 15 12.28 -27.67 -10.05
C PRO A 15 11.10 -27.51 -11.02
N GLU A 16 11.30 -26.76 -12.11
CA GLU A 16 10.33 -26.51 -13.18
C GLU A 16 9.92 -27.82 -13.89
N ASP A 17 10.82 -28.81 -13.95
CA ASP A 17 10.57 -30.11 -14.58
C ASP A 17 9.51 -30.96 -13.90
N LEU A 18 9.24 -30.67 -12.62
CA LEU A 18 8.21 -31.32 -11.84
C LEU A 18 6.81 -30.73 -12.08
N PHE A 19 6.71 -29.54 -12.68
CA PHE A 19 5.46 -28.80 -12.85
C PHE A 19 4.85 -28.92 -14.26
N HIS A 20 5.49 -29.62 -15.19
CA HIS A 20 5.09 -29.77 -16.61
C HIS A 20 3.71 -30.42 -16.87
N GLY A 21 3.00 -30.86 -15.83
CA GLY A 21 1.68 -31.51 -15.94
C GLY A 21 0.54 -30.80 -15.22
N GLN A 22 0.80 -29.73 -14.46
CA GLN A 22 -0.27 -29.03 -13.74
C GLN A 22 -0.98 -28.08 -14.70
N ARG A 23 -1.84 -28.67 -15.56
CA ARG A 23 -2.72 -27.97 -16.50
C ARG A 23 -3.31 -26.73 -15.84
N GLN A 24 -2.98 -25.56 -16.37
CA GLN A 24 -3.83 -24.38 -16.22
C GLN A 24 -5.23 -24.82 -16.65
N GLY A 25 -6.20 -24.71 -15.74
CA GLY A 25 -7.58 -25.13 -16.00
C GLY A 25 -8.13 -24.45 -17.26
N PRO A 26 -9.25 -24.95 -17.82
CA PRO A 26 -9.90 -24.29 -18.95
C PRO A 26 -10.09 -22.80 -18.67
N PRO A 27 -9.99 -21.94 -19.70
CA PRO A 27 -10.01 -20.50 -19.54
C PRO A 27 -11.21 -20.10 -18.69
N SER A 28 -10.92 -19.45 -17.57
CA SER A 28 -11.93 -18.97 -16.64
C SER A 28 -12.79 -17.94 -17.35
N LYS A 29 -14.08 -17.87 -17.03
CA LYS A 29 -14.95 -16.74 -17.44
C LYS A 29 -14.36 -15.37 -17.07
N LEU A 30 -13.44 -15.34 -16.10
CA LEU A 30 -12.70 -14.16 -15.68
C LEU A 30 -11.59 -13.76 -16.66
N ASP A 31 -11.05 -14.70 -17.46
CA ASP A 31 -9.93 -14.44 -18.37
C ASP A 31 -10.27 -13.41 -19.45
N ALA A 32 -11.54 -13.38 -19.89
CA ALA A 32 -12.03 -12.37 -20.83
C ALA A 32 -12.08 -10.95 -20.21
N PHE A 33 -12.20 -10.86 -18.89
CA PHE A 33 -12.29 -9.58 -18.16
C PHE A 33 -10.96 -9.17 -17.51
N LYS A 34 -9.93 -10.04 -17.47
CA LYS A 34 -8.58 -9.71 -16.98
C LYS A 34 -8.03 -8.37 -17.48
N PRO A 35 -8.07 -8.04 -18.79
CA PRO A 35 -7.55 -6.75 -19.25
C PRO A 35 -8.28 -5.56 -18.61
N TYR A 36 -9.59 -5.67 -18.36
CA TYR A 36 -10.34 -4.64 -17.64
C TYR A 36 -9.98 -4.60 -16.16
N LEU A 37 -9.81 -5.76 -15.52
CA LEU A 37 -9.37 -5.84 -14.12
C LEU A 37 -7.99 -5.23 -13.92
N ASP A 38 -7.06 -5.49 -14.85
CA ASP A 38 -5.70 -4.93 -14.84
C ASP A 38 -5.70 -3.42 -15.07
N ASP A 39 -6.53 -2.92 -15.99
CA ASP A 39 -6.70 -1.49 -16.22
C ASP A 39 -7.20 -0.78 -14.94
N ARG A 40 -8.28 -1.32 -14.33
CA ARG A 40 -8.80 -0.78 -13.06
C ARG A 40 -7.77 -0.87 -11.93
N TRP A 41 -7.00 -1.95 -11.88
CA TRP A 41 -5.90 -2.11 -10.92
C TRP A 41 -4.82 -1.03 -11.10
N ASN A 42 -4.40 -0.78 -12.35
CA ASN A 42 -3.40 0.25 -12.68
C ASN A 42 -3.91 1.66 -12.41
N HIS A 43 -5.23 1.88 -12.52
CA HIS A 43 -5.89 3.12 -12.09
C HIS A 43 -6.05 3.24 -10.55
N GLY A 44 -5.55 2.29 -9.77
CA GLY A 44 -5.55 2.32 -8.31
C GLY A 44 -6.84 1.82 -7.67
N CYS A 45 -7.70 1.12 -8.41
CA CYS A 45 -8.88 0.50 -7.83
C CYS A 45 -8.49 -0.78 -7.08
N THR A 46 -8.47 -0.70 -5.75
CA THR A 46 -8.13 -1.84 -4.86
C THR A 46 -9.37 -2.66 -4.46
N ASN A 47 -10.57 -2.11 -4.64
CA ASN A 47 -11.83 -2.72 -4.21
C ASN A 47 -12.40 -3.68 -5.26
N ALA A 48 -12.21 -4.98 -5.04
CA ALA A 48 -12.73 -6.04 -5.90
C ALA A 48 -14.27 -6.06 -6.01
N TRP A 49 -15.00 -5.52 -5.02
CA TRP A 49 -16.46 -5.44 -5.08
C TRP A 49 -16.93 -4.42 -6.10
N THR A 50 -16.36 -3.22 -6.06
CA THR A 50 -16.65 -2.14 -7.01
C THR A 50 -16.40 -2.58 -8.45
N VAL A 51 -15.26 -3.24 -8.68
CA VAL A 51 -14.93 -3.75 -10.02
C VAL A 51 -15.86 -4.90 -10.44
N TRP A 52 -16.29 -5.75 -9.49
CA TRP A 52 -17.28 -6.79 -9.79
C TRP A 52 -18.65 -6.20 -10.20
N GLU A 53 -19.13 -5.18 -9.50
CA GLU A 53 -20.37 -4.48 -9.85
C GLU A 53 -20.30 -3.80 -11.22
N GLU A 54 -19.12 -3.34 -11.64
CA GLU A 54 -18.90 -2.75 -12.97
C GLU A 54 -18.89 -3.79 -14.10
N ILE A 55 -18.34 -4.98 -13.87
CA ILE A 55 -18.23 -6.01 -14.93
C ILE A 55 -19.51 -6.84 -15.08
N VAL A 56 -20.35 -6.94 -14.04
CA VAL A 56 -21.65 -7.63 -14.11
C VAL A 56 -22.53 -7.08 -15.26
N PRO A 57 -22.77 -5.77 -15.39
CA PRO A 57 -23.53 -5.21 -16.51
C PRO A 57 -22.78 -5.32 -17.85
N LEU A 58 -21.45 -5.43 -17.84
CA LEU A 58 -20.64 -5.71 -19.04
C LEU A 58 -20.71 -7.18 -19.51
N GLY A 59 -21.55 -8.00 -18.86
CA GLY A 59 -21.81 -9.38 -19.26
C GLY A 59 -21.01 -10.42 -18.47
N TYR A 60 -20.39 -10.06 -17.34
CA TYR A 60 -19.70 -11.02 -16.50
C TYR A 60 -20.68 -11.98 -15.79
N GLN A 61 -20.60 -13.26 -16.16
CA GLN A 61 -21.41 -14.35 -15.61
C GLN A 61 -20.64 -15.23 -14.60
N GLY A 62 -19.58 -14.69 -14.02
CA GLY A 62 -18.74 -15.39 -13.04
C GLY A 62 -19.04 -14.95 -11.60
N SER A 63 -18.44 -15.65 -10.63
CA SER A 63 -18.62 -15.32 -9.23
C SER A 63 -17.72 -14.16 -8.79
N TYR A 64 -18.19 -13.39 -7.82
CA TYR A 64 -17.39 -12.40 -7.10
C TYR A 64 -16.11 -13.02 -6.51
N GLN A 65 -16.18 -14.26 -5.99
CA GLN A 65 -15.02 -14.94 -5.41
C GLN A 65 -13.86 -15.10 -6.40
N ARG A 66 -14.13 -15.25 -7.71
CA ARG A 66 -13.06 -15.28 -8.72
C ARG A 66 -12.38 -13.93 -8.89
N VAL A 67 -13.15 -12.83 -8.91
CA VAL A 67 -12.60 -11.46 -8.97
C VAL A 67 -11.79 -11.16 -7.72
N ARG A 68 -12.31 -11.53 -6.55
CA ARG A 68 -11.61 -11.39 -5.28
C ARG A 68 -10.31 -12.21 -5.23
N ALA A 69 -10.33 -13.44 -5.76
CA ALA A 69 -9.13 -14.27 -5.85
C ALA A 69 -8.08 -13.66 -6.80
N TYR A 70 -8.51 -13.12 -7.94
CA TYR A 70 -7.65 -12.42 -8.89
C TYR A 70 -6.94 -11.22 -8.24
N PHE A 71 -7.69 -10.34 -7.56
CA PHE A 71 -7.12 -9.19 -6.85
C PHE A 71 -6.18 -9.61 -5.72
N ARG A 72 -6.48 -10.73 -5.04
CA ARG A 72 -5.60 -11.28 -4.01
C ARG A 72 -4.29 -11.79 -4.62
N GLU A 73 -4.35 -12.49 -5.74
CA GLU A 73 -3.17 -12.97 -6.47
C GLU A 73 -2.31 -11.79 -6.95
N GLN A 74 -2.94 -10.75 -7.48
CA GLN A 74 -2.27 -9.54 -7.95
C GLN A 74 -1.55 -8.79 -6.80
N ARG A 75 -2.11 -8.79 -5.59
CA ARG A 75 -1.44 -8.27 -4.38
C ARG A 75 -0.23 -9.11 -3.98
N LEU A 76 -0.32 -10.43 -4.13
CA LEU A 76 0.77 -11.35 -3.78
C LEU A 76 1.89 -11.33 -4.82
N SER A 77 1.57 -11.09 -6.09
CA SER A 77 2.54 -10.99 -7.19
C SER A 77 3.36 -9.70 -7.15
N LEU A 78 2.86 -8.62 -6.54
CA LEU A 78 3.63 -7.41 -6.27
C LEU A 78 4.67 -7.58 -5.12
N GLY A 79 4.84 -8.81 -4.65
CA GLY A 79 5.72 -9.15 -3.54
C GLY A 79 4.95 -9.16 -2.21
N PRO A 80 5.53 -9.75 -1.16
CA PRO A 80 4.87 -9.83 0.12
C PRO A 80 4.67 -8.42 0.68
N VAL A 81 3.44 -7.95 0.77
CA VAL A 81 3.07 -6.86 1.70
C VAL A 81 3.18 -7.44 3.12
N THR A 82 4.41 -7.71 3.58
CA THR A 82 4.68 -8.35 4.89
C THR A 82 4.66 -7.35 6.04
N ALA A 83 4.74 -6.06 5.74
CA ALA A 83 4.58 -5.04 6.76
C ALA A 83 3.12 -4.57 6.74
N ARG A 84 2.35 -4.98 7.75
CA ARG A 84 1.11 -4.28 8.11
C ARG A 84 1.42 -2.78 8.11
N PRO A 85 0.62 -1.94 7.40
CA PRO A 85 0.88 -0.51 7.38
C PRO A 85 0.96 0.02 8.82
N PRO A 86 1.94 0.88 9.12
CA PRO A 86 2.13 1.39 10.46
C PRO A 86 0.86 2.15 10.89
N SER A 87 0.43 1.95 12.13
CA SER A 87 -0.74 2.68 12.63
C SER A 87 -0.49 4.19 12.60
N PRO A 88 -1.52 5.03 12.39
CA PRO A 88 -1.36 6.49 12.40
C PRO A 88 -0.67 7.02 13.67
N ARG A 89 -0.94 6.39 14.82
CA ARG A 89 -0.30 6.73 16.10
C ARG A 89 1.21 6.43 16.10
N LEU A 90 1.60 5.32 15.47
CA LEU A 90 3.01 4.95 15.35
C LEU A 90 3.76 5.93 14.45
N VAL A 91 3.15 6.30 13.31
CA VAL A 91 3.70 7.31 12.40
C VAL A 91 3.83 8.68 13.08
N ALA A 92 2.78 9.13 13.77
CA ALA A 92 2.83 10.37 14.56
C ALA A 92 3.92 10.32 15.64
N GLY A 93 4.08 9.17 16.30
CA GLY A 93 5.14 8.94 17.26
C GLY A 93 6.53 9.11 16.65
N TRP A 94 6.77 8.59 15.45
CA TRP A 94 8.05 8.78 14.75
C TRP A 94 8.28 10.23 14.31
N ILE A 95 7.23 10.92 13.84
CA ILE A 95 7.31 12.33 13.40
C ILE A 95 7.64 13.28 14.55
N LEU A 96 7.05 13.05 15.73
CA LEU A 96 7.26 13.88 16.92
C LEU A 96 8.59 13.59 17.63
N ARG A 97 9.22 12.46 17.33
CA ARG A 97 10.50 12.07 17.93
C ARG A 97 11.65 12.71 17.16
N ARG A 98 12.76 12.93 17.86
CA ARG A 98 14.01 13.40 17.25
C ARG A 98 14.51 12.38 16.23
N PRO A 99 14.81 12.79 14.98
CA PRO A 99 15.20 11.87 13.93
C PRO A 99 16.47 11.09 14.28
N GLU A 100 17.38 11.67 15.06
CA GLU A 100 18.63 11.01 15.49
C GLU A 100 18.39 9.83 16.45
N THR A 101 17.17 9.68 16.97
CA THR A 101 16.80 8.62 17.91
C THR A 101 15.99 7.50 17.25
N LEU A 102 15.71 7.61 15.96
CA LEU A 102 15.02 6.59 15.19
C LEU A 102 16.02 5.53 14.72
N THR A 103 15.58 4.28 14.67
CA THR A 103 16.36 3.21 14.04
C THR A 103 16.35 3.34 12.52
N GLU A 104 17.33 2.75 11.83
CA GLU A 104 17.40 2.74 10.37
C GLU A 104 16.10 2.21 9.72
N THR A 105 15.52 1.16 10.33
CA THR A 105 14.26 0.58 9.85
C THR A 105 13.08 1.55 10.00
N GLU A 106 13.05 2.34 11.08
CA GLU A 106 12.03 3.37 11.27
C GLU A 106 12.21 4.54 10.31
N HIS A 107 13.45 4.95 10.02
CA HIS A 107 13.74 5.95 9.00
C HIS A 107 13.21 5.54 7.63
N LEU A 108 13.48 4.30 7.21
CA LEU A 108 12.97 3.77 5.95
C LEU A 108 11.44 3.75 5.91
N ARG A 109 10.80 3.35 7.02
CA ARG A 109 9.33 3.30 7.11
C ARG A 109 8.70 4.69 7.08
N VAL A 110 9.25 5.66 7.81
CA VAL A 110 8.79 7.05 7.76
C VAL A 110 8.95 7.60 6.35
N LYS A 111 10.13 7.42 5.74
CA LYS A 111 10.40 7.89 4.37
C LYS A 111 9.41 7.30 3.36
N ALA A 112 9.11 6.00 3.45
CA ALA A 112 8.09 5.38 2.62
C ALA A 112 6.73 6.08 2.80
N VAL A 113 6.26 6.24 4.05
CA VAL A 113 4.98 6.91 4.30
C VAL A 113 4.92 8.34 3.75
N LEU A 114 5.99 9.13 3.91
CA LEU A 114 6.05 10.52 3.46
C LEU A 114 6.05 10.65 1.93
N VAL A 115 6.75 9.76 1.21
CA VAL A 115 6.76 9.73 -0.27
C VAL A 115 5.33 9.57 -0.83
N HIS A 116 4.48 8.83 -0.13
CA HIS A 116 3.14 8.52 -0.60
C HIS A 116 2.06 9.52 -0.16
N CYS A 117 2.33 10.36 0.85
CA CYS A 117 1.37 11.33 1.37
C CYS A 117 2.06 12.73 1.52
N PRO A 118 2.14 13.55 0.45
CA PRO A 118 2.91 14.81 0.42
C PRO A 118 2.51 15.85 1.47
N GLY A 119 1.24 15.93 1.83
CA GLY A 119 0.78 16.82 2.91
C GLY A 119 1.34 16.42 4.29
N LEU A 120 1.61 15.13 4.50
CA LEU A 120 2.25 14.64 5.72
C LEU A 120 3.76 14.92 5.72
N ASP A 121 4.40 14.96 4.55
CA ASP A 121 5.80 15.37 4.40
C ASP A 121 5.98 16.84 4.76
N ALA A 122 5.14 17.72 4.20
CA ALA A 122 5.10 19.14 4.56
C ALA A 122 4.87 19.33 6.07
N LEU A 123 3.88 18.65 6.66
CA LEU A 123 3.63 18.68 8.10
C LEU A 123 4.86 18.24 8.91
N THR A 124 5.52 17.16 8.49
CA THR A 124 6.73 16.65 9.16
C THR A 124 7.85 17.69 9.14
N GLY A 125 8.01 18.42 8.03
CA GLY A 125 8.93 19.55 7.93
C GLY A 125 8.62 20.65 8.96
N HIS A 126 7.35 21.06 9.07
CA HIS A 126 6.92 22.09 10.03
C HIS A 126 7.11 21.68 11.48
N VAL A 127 6.77 20.43 11.83
CA VAL A 127 6.98 19.87 13.18
C VAL A 127 8.46 19.88 13.56
N ARG A 128 9.34 19.46 12.63
CA ARG A 128 10.79 19.46 12.85
C ARG A 128 11.35 20.86 13.01
N SER A 129 10.95 21.79 12.14
CA SER A 129 11.36 23.20 12.22
C SER A 129 10.92 23.84 13.55
N PHE A 130 9.70 23.54 14.02
CA PHE A 130 9.22 24.00 15.31
C PHE A 130 10.02 23.41 16.49
N GLY A 131 10.32 22.11 16.45
CA GLY A 131 11.15 21.46 17.45
C GLY A 131 12.57 22.04 17.54
N GLN A 132 13.16 22.39 16.39
CA GLN A 132 14.44 23.10 16.33
C GLN A 132 14.34 24.50 16.94
N MET A 133 13.31 25.26 16.59
CA MET A 133 13.05 26.60 17.15
C MET A 133 12.94 26.57 18.68
N LEU A 134 12.25 25.57 19.24
CA LEU A 134 12.16 25.37 20.69
C LEU A 134 13.50 24.99 21.32
N THR A 135 14.30 24.16 20.64
CA THR A 135 15.62 23.72 21.13
C THR A 135 16.63 24.87 21.12
N GLU A 136 16.63 25.69 20.07
CA GLU A 136 17.52 26.84 19.87
C GLU A 136 16.98 28.13 20.50
N ARG A 137 15.78 28.09 21.10
CA ARG A 137 15.09 29.20 21.78
C ARG A 137 14.83 30.42 20.89
N GLN A 138 14.55 30.20 19.61
CA GLN A 138 14.36 31.24 18.60
C GLN A 138 12.91 31.71 18.49
N GLY A 139 12.34 32.20 19.60
CA GLY A 139 10.92 32.56 19.69
C GLY A 139 10.50 33.63 18.67
N GLU A 140 11.42 34.53 18.30
CA GLU A 140 11.23 35.55 17.28
C GLU A 140 10.88 35.01 15.88
N ARG A 141 11.21 33.74 15.57
CA ARG A 141 10.88 33.10 14.29
C ARG A 141 9.46 32.54 14.22
N LEU A 142 8.71 32.55 15.33
CA LEU A 142 7.36 32.00 15.41
C LEU A 142 6.36 32.60 14.38
N PRO A 143 6.34 33.93 14.14
CA PRO A 143 5.42 34.50 13.15
C PRO A 143 5.70 34.02 11.73
N GLN A 144 6.98 33.90 11.37
CA GLN A 144 7.40 33.38 10.06
C GLN A 144 7.04 31.90 9.91
N TRP A 145 7.19 31.11 10.97
CA TRP A 145 6.81 29.70 10.97
C TRP A 145 5.29 29.52 10.82
N LEU A 146 4.48 30.31 11.52
CA LEU A 146 3.01 30.29 11.38
C LEU A 146 2.58 30.60 9.94
N GLU A 147 3.23 31.55 9.29
CA GLU A 147 2.94 31.90 7.89
C GLU A 147 3.32 30.76 6.92
N ALA A 148 4.44 30.09 7.17
CA ALA A 148 4.85 28.92 6.39
C ALA A 148 3.85 27.77 6.53
N VAL A 149 3.39 27.48 7.76
CA VAL A 149 2.38 26.44 8.03
C VAL A 149 1.06 26.73 7.32
N ARG A 150 0.61 27.99 7.32
CA ARG A 150 -0.65 28.40 6.67
C ARG A 150 -0.59 28.31 5.15
N ARG A 151 0.58 28.54 4.54
CA ARG A 151 0.76 28.48 3.08
C ARG A 151 0.58 27.07 2.53
N ASP A 152 0.98 26.06 3.29
CA ASP A 152 0.92 24.66 2.85
C ASP A 152 -0.48 24.04 2.96
N ASP A 153 -1.49 24.84 3.31
CA ASP A 153 -2.92 24.47 3.44
C ASP A 153 -3.10 23.09 4.11
N LEU A 154 -2.37 22.90 5.21
CA LEU A 154 -2.35 21.62 5.90
C LEU A 154 -3.78 21.32 6.37
N PRO A 155 -4.31 20.11 6.11
CA PRO A 155 -5.70 19.80 6.40
C PRO A 155 -5.95 20.07 7.87
N THR A 156 -6.86 21.01 8.15
CA THR A 156 -7.25 21.35 9.50
C THR A 156 -7.70 20.05 10.17
N PHE A 157 -7.17 19.74 11.35
CA PHE A 157 -7.51 18.57 12.18
C PHE A 157 -8.96 18.65 12.65
N THR A 158 -9.90 18.58 11.72
CA THR A 158 -11.30 18.32 12.00
C THR A 158 -11.48 16.81 11.97
N PRO A 159 -12.14 16.21 12.97
CA PRO A 159 -12.36 14.76 13.05
C PRO A 159 -13.00 14.16 11.79
N ARG A 160 -13.65 14.99 10.96
CA ARG A 160 -14.38 14.60 9.76
C ARG A 160 -13.48 14.31 8.55
N HIS A 161 -12.29 14.91 8.46
CA HIS A 161 -11.36 14.70 7.33
C HIS A 161 -10.33 13.58 7.56
N MET A 162 -10.14 13.16 8.82
CA MET A 162 -9.21 12.05 9.14
C MET A 162 -9.68 10.71 8.56
N SER A 163 -10.98 10.56 8.29
CA SER A 163 -11.56 9.37 7.63
C SER A 163 -11.33 9.36 6.12
N ALA A 164 -11.20 10.51 5.46
CA ALA A 164 -10.93 10.59 4.02
C ALA A 164 -9.44 10.33 3.74
N TYR A 165 -8.55 10.99 4.49
CA TYR A 165 -7.09 10.80 4.34
C TYR A 165 -6.61 9.41 4.79
N SER A 166 -7.21 8.84 5.84
CA SER A 166 -6.90 7.47 6.27
C SER A 166 -7.36 6.43 5.26
N SER A 167 -8.47 6.67 4.54
CA SER A 167 -8.93 5.80 3.44
C SER A 167 -8.07 5.95 2.19
N GLU A 168 -7.56 7.14 1.88
CA GLU A 168 -6.75 7.39 0.70
C GLU A 168 -5.31 6.86 0.85
N CYS A 169 -4.69 7.04 2.02
CA CYS A 169 -3.43 6.36 2.34
C CYS A 169 -3.67 4.84 2.62
N SER A 170 -4.77 4.37 3.25
CA SER A 170 -5.02 2.90 3.41
C SER A 170 -5.41 2.18 2.11
N SER A 171 -6.10 2.82 1.17
CA SER A 171 -6.43 2.24 -0.14
C SER A 171 -5.19 2.05 -1.02
N ARG A 172 -4.11 2.77 -0.72
CA ARG A 172 -2.78 2.64 -1.35
C ARG A 172 -1.86 1.61 -0.69
N TYR A 173 -2.22 1.07 0.47
CA TYR A 173 -1.41 0.12 1.25
C TYR A 173 -2.16 -1.16 1.68
N GLY A 174 -3.34 -1.43 1.10
CA GLY A 174 -4.19 -2.59 1.42
C GLY A 174 -4.37 -3.58 0.27
#